data_AF-A0A9Q1A271-F1
#
_entry.id   AF-A0A9Q1A271-F1
#
_cell.length_a   1.000
_cell.length_b   1.000
_cell.length_c   1.000
_cell.angle_alpha   90.00
_cell.angle_beta   90.00
_cell.angle_gamma   90.00
#
_symmetry.space_group_name_H-M   'P 1'
#
loop_
_entity.id
_entity.type
_entity.pdbx_description
1 polymer ?
#
loop_
_entity_poly.entity_id
_entity_poly.type
_entity_poly.pdbx_seq_one_letter_code
_entity_poly.pdbx_strand_id
1 'polypeptide(L)'
;MLGYYSTVDVILQNANVLKENVSEIHPWHLHGHDFWLLGYGEGKFTKSDEKKLNLKNPPYRNTAVIFPYGWTALRFVADNPGVWAFHCHIEPHLHMGMGVVFAEGVQHVAKIPKEAVSCGVTGKKFMTGSHLG
;
A
#
# COMPACT_ATOMS: atom_id res chain seq x y z
N MET A 1 -2.95 -11.38 -4.34
CA MET A 1 -1.56 -11.62 -3.90
C MET A 1 -0.64 -11.12 -4.99
N LEU A 2 0.43 -10.43 -4.61
CA LEU A 2 1.48 -10.02 -5.54
C LEU A 2 2.40 -11.21 -5.81
N GLY A 3 3.03 -11.24 -6.99
CA GLY A 3 4.06 -12.23 -7.29
C GLY A 3 5.28 -11.97 -6.42
N TYR A 4 5.81 -13.00 -5.75
CA TYR A 4 7.02 -12.84 -4.95
C TYR A 4 8.21 -12.51 -5.87
N TYR A 5 9.01 -11.49 -5.50
CA TYR A 5 10.03 -10.84 -6.33
C TYR A 5 9.53 -10.17 -7.63
N SER A 6 8.23 -9.89 -7.74
CA SER A 6 7.72 -9.12 -8.88
C SER A 6 7.99 -7.62 -8.70
N THR A 7 8.29 -6.93 -9.81
CA THR A 7 8.27 -5.47 -9.85
C THR A 7 6.83 -4.99 -9.99
N VAL A 8 6.38 -4.15 -9.07
CA VAL A 8 5.00 -3.64 -9.00
C VAL A 8 5.00 -2.14 -9.24
N ASP A 9 4.24 -1.70 -10.23
CA ASP A 9 3.92 -0.30 -10.47
C ASP A 9 2.53 0.02 -9.96
N VAL A 10 2.40 1.16 -9.27
CA VAL A 10 1.11 1.67 -8.80
C VAL A 10 0.94 3.11 -9.29
N ILE A 11 -0.21 3.37 -9.91
CA ILE A 11 -0.66 4.72 -10.22
C ILE A 11 -1.80 5.05 -9.24
N LEU A 12 -1.51 5.92 -8.29
CA LEU A 12 -2.54 6.53 -7.44
C LEU A 12 -3.22 7.64 -8.23
N GLN A 13 -4.53 7.53 -8.46
CA GLN A 13 -5.33 8.53 -9.15
C GLN A 13 -6.23 9.26 -8.16
N ASN A 14 -6.11 10.58 -8.08
CA ASN A 14 -6.99 11.42 -7.29
C ASN A 14 -8.24 11.83 -8.09
N ALA A 15 -9.29 12.23 -7.38
CA ALA A 15 -10.59 12.55 -7.94
C ALA A 15 -11.31 13.64 -7.12
N ASN A 16 -12.50 14.04 -7.59
CA ASN A 16 -13.39 14.91 -6.83
C ASN A 16 -13.93 14.16 -5.60
N VAL A 17 -14.04 14.82 -4.45
CA VAL A 17 -14.75 14.29 -3.27
C VAL A 17 -16.26 14.47 -3.42
N LEU A 18 -17.05 14.26 -2.37
CA LEU A 18 -18.50 14.45 -2.42
C LEU A 18 -18.92 15.91 -2.64
N LYS A 19 -18.11 16.87 -2.17
CA LYS A 19 -18.31 18.30 -2.45
C LYS A 19 -17.84 18.63 -3.86
N GLU A 20 -18.69 19.30 -4.62
CA GLU A 20 -18.37 19.74 -5.98
C GLU A 20 -17.11 20.60 -6.03
N ASN A 21 -16.27 20.36 -7.03
CA ASN A 21 -15.03 21.10 -7.27
C ASN A 21 -14.05 21.10 -6.09
N VAL A 22 -14.04 20.00 -5.32
CA VAL A 22 -13.04 19.78 -4.26
C VAL A 22 -12.32 18.46 -4.50
N SER A 23 -10.99 18.52 -4.44
CA SER A 23 -10.08 17.37 -4.40
C SER A 23 -8.97 17.72 -3.42
N GLU A 24 -8.60 16.79 -2.54
CA GLU A 24 -7.68 17.03 -1.42
C GLU A 24 -6.32 16.38 -1.68
N ILE A 25 -5.31 16.75 -0.89
CA ILE A 25 -4.03 16.06 -0.88
C ILE A 25 -4.14 14.82 0.01
N HIS A 26 -3.67 13.67 -0.46
CA HIS A 26 -3.61 12.46 0.34
C HIS A 26 -2.18 11.89 0.40
N PRO A 27 -1.53 11.84 1.58
CA PRO A 27 -0.25 11.17 1.75
C PRO A 27 -0.47 9.66 1.81
N TRP A 28 0.06 8.91 0.87
CA TRP A 28 0.00 7.45 0.85
C TRP A 28 1.30 6.84 1.37
N HIS A 29 1.17 5.92 2.33
CA HIS A 29 2.27 5.24 3.01
C HIS A 29 2.20 3.73 2.78
N LEU A 30 3.34 3.13 2.40
CA LEU A 30 3.50 1.69 2.21
C LEU A 30 4.30 1.08 3.36
N HIS A 31 3.74 0.04 3.98
CA HIS A 31 4.44 -0.75 5.00
C HIS A 31 5.39 -1.77 4.35
N GLY A 32 6.44 -2.14 5.08
CA GLY A 32 7.36 -3.21 4.68
C GLY A 32 8.30 -2.88 3.50
N HIS A 33 8.15 -1.70 2.89
CA HIS A 33 8.91 -1.31 1.71
C HIS A 33 9.14 0.20 1.68
N ASP A 34 10.27 0.60 1.12
CA ASP A 34 10.39 1.88 0.43
C ASP A 34 10.12 1.65 -1.08
N PHE A 35 9.70 2.70 -1.77
CA PHE A 35 9.40 2.68 -3.21
C PHE A 35 10.10 3.82 -3.94
N TRP A 36 10.35 3.61 -5.23
CA TRP A 36 10.78 4.68 -6.13
C TRP A 36 9.57 5.50 -6.56
N LEU A 37 9.62 6.80 -6.27
CA LEU A 37 8.63 7.76 -6.74
C LEU A 37 8.96 8.16 -8.18
N LEU A 38 8.23 7.58 -9.13
CA LEU A 38 8.51 7.73 -10.55
C LEU A 38 8.03 9.08 -11.10
N GLY A 39 6.97 9.66 -10.53
CA GLY A 39 6.54 10.99 -10.92
C GLY A 39 5.12 11.35 -10.49
N TYR A 40 4.76 12.56 -10.87
CA TYR A 40 3.43 13.16 -10.66
C TYR A 40 2.89 13.66 -11.99
N GLY A 41 1.58 13.82 -12.07
CA GLY A 41 0.96 14.60 -13.13
C GLY A 41 -0.44 15.05 -12.77
N GLU A 42 -0.98 15.92 -13.61
CA GLU A 42 -2.33 16.44 -13.49
C GLU A 42 -3.31 15.64 -14.35
N GLY A 43 -4.59 15.68 -13.96
CA GLY A 43 -5.66 14.98 -14.66
C GLY A 43 -5.62 13.47 -14.47
N LYS A 44 -6.22 12.77 -15.42
CA LYS A 44 -6.25 11.31 -15.45
C LYS A 44 -4.97 10.77 -16.09
N PHE A 45 -4.30 9.83 -15.44
CA PHE A 45 -3.14 9.16 -16.02
C PHE A 45 -3.49 8.51 -17.36
N THR A 46 -2.62 8.70 -18.35
CA THR A 46 -2.72 8.08 -19.68
C THR A 46 -1.42 7.36 -20.03
N LYS A 47 -1.47 6.45 -21.01
CA LYS A 47 -0.26 5.79 -21.54
C LYS A 47 0.80 6.80 -22.03
N SER A 48 0.37 7.98 -22.48
CA SER A 48 1.29 9.03 -22.93
C SER A 48 2.13 9.64 -21.81
N ASP A 49 1.71 9.47 -20.55
CA ASP A 49 2.43 9.93 -19.36
C ASP A 49 3.59 9.02 -18.97
N GLU A 50 3.67 7.79 -19.49
CA GLU A 50 4.80 6.87 -19.24
C GLU A 50 6.15 7.52 -19.58
N LYS A 51 6.19 8.39 -20.60
CA LYS A 51 7.40 9.13 -21.00
C LYS A 51 7.84 10.19 -19.97
N LYS A 52 6.98 10.57 -19.03
CA LYS A 52 7.25 11.55 -17.97
C LYS A 52 7.85 10.88 -16.73
N LEU A 53 7.85 9.55 -16.64
CA LEU A 53 8.35 8.83 -15.48
C LEU A 53 9.88 8.95 -15.38
N ASN A 54 10.36 9.34 -14.21
CA ASN A 54 11.79 9.41 -13.90
C ASN A 54 12.31 8.00 -13.60
N LEU A 55 12.86 7.34 -14.61
CA LEU A 55 13.52 6.03 -14.47
C LEU A 55 15.04 6.12 -14.23
N LYS A 56 15.60 7.33 -14.18
CA LYS A 56 17.05 7.55 -14.07
C LYS A 56 17.51 7.77 -12.64
N ASN A 57 16.81 8.62 -11.89
CA ASN A 57 17.13 8.93 -10.50
C ASN A 57 15.87 9.28 -9.69
N PRO A 58 14.89 8.37 -9.57
CA PRO A 58 13.70 8.61 -8.75
C PRO A 58 14.04 8.59 -7.26
N PRO A 59 13.45 9.48 -6.44
CA PRO A 59 13.58 9.42 -4.99
C PRO A 59 13.06 8.09 -4.44
N TYR A 60 13.74 7.55 -3.42
CA TYR A 60 13.37 6.31 -2.73
C TYR A 60 12.81 6.62 -1.35
N ARG A 61 11.51 6.36 -1.11
CA ARG A 61 10.79 6.73 0.13
C ARG A 61 9.64 5.76 0.42
N ASN A 62 9.09 5.79 1.63
CA ASN A 62 7.90 5.02 2.04
C ASN A 62 6.58 5.79 1.99
N THR A 63 6.61 7.11 1.76
CA THR A 63 5.42 7.96 1.72
C THR A 63 5.49 8.92 0.54
N ALA A 64 4.37 9.13 -0.17
CA ALA A 64 4.23 10.14 -1.24
C ALA A 64 2.80 10.67 -1.27
N VAL A 65 2.62 11.93 -1.70
CA VAL A 65 1.29 12.55 -1.77
C VAL A 65 0.67 12.33 -3.14
N ILE A 66 -0.66 12.23 -3.23
CA ILE A 66 -1.38 12.58 -4.46
C ILE A 66 -1.97 13.98 -4.33
N PHE A 67 -1.73 14.83 -5.33
CA PHE A 67 -2.25 16.20 -5.37
C PHE A 67 -3.68 16.25 -5.95
N PRO A 68 -4.43 17.35 -5.73
CA PRO A 68 -5.80 17.51 -6.23
C PRO A 68 -5.90 17.24 -7.73
N TYR A 69 -6.88 16.44 -8.14
CA TYR A 69 -7.15 16.07 -9.54
C TYR A 69 -5.97 15.49 -10.32
N GLY A 70 -4.93 14.99 -9.64
CA GLY A 70 -3.72 14.46 -10.27
C GLY A 70 -3.52 12.97 -10.07
N TRP A 71 -2.35 12.51 -10.49
CA TRP A 71 -1.86 11.16 -10.27
C TRP A 71 -0.44 11.15 -9.71
N THR A 72 -0.07 10.04 -9.06
CA THR A 72 1.29 9.78 -8.57
C THR A 72 1.66 8.34 -8.90
N ALA A 73 2.81 8.17 -9.55
CA ALA A 73 3.34 6.89 -9.97
C ALA A 73 4.47 6.45 -9.04
N LEU A 74 4.40 5.22 -8.55
CA LEU A 74 5.44 4.61 -7.73
C LEU A 74 5.74 3.18 -8.16
N ARG A 75 6.95 2.72 -7.83
CA ARG A 75 7.42 1.36 -8.09
C ARG A 75 8.08 0.76 -6.87
N PHE A 76 7.78 -0.50 -6.57
CA PHE A 76 8.48 -1.29 -5.56
C PHE A 76 8.69 -2.72 -6.05
N VAL A 77 9.54 -3.47 -5.34
CA VAL A 77 9.70 -4.92 -5.56
C VAL A 77 8.98 -5.62 -4.42
N ALA A 78 8.16 -6.62 -4.76
CA ALA A 78 7.43 -7.45 -3.81
C ALA A 78 8.32 -8.55 -3.21
N ASP A 79 9.35 -8.15 -2.46
CA ASP A 79 10.44 -9.02 -1.97
C ASP A 79 10.45 -9.22 -0.45
N ASN A 80 9.40 -8.80 0.26
CA ASN A 80 9.30 -8.92 1.71
C ASN A 80 8.12 -9.80 2.14
N PRO A 81 8.34 -11.09 2.47
CA PRO A 81 7.28 -12.02 2.89
C PRO A 81 6.38 -11.44 3.99
N GLY A 82 5.11 -11.22 3.66
CA GLY A 82 4.19 -10.60 4.62
C GLY A 82 2.87 -10.13 4.03
N VAL A 83 2.14 -9.42 4.87
CA VAL A 83 0.89 -8.74 4.54
C VAL A 83 1.05 -7.28 4.98
N TRP A 84 1.08 -6.37 4.02
CA TRP A 84 1.48 -4.99 4.20
C TRP A 84 0.35 -4.03 3.85
N ALA A 85 0.09 -3.07 4.73
CA ALA A 85 -0.87 -2.02 4.45
C ALA A 85 -0.26 -0.98 3.49
N PHE A 86 -1.08 -0.50 2.56
CA PHE A 86 -0.78 0.66 1.73
C PHE A 86 -1.97 1.61 1.83
N HIS A 87 -1.81 2.73 2.52
CA HIS A 87 -2.96 3.52 2.96
C HIS A 87 -2.69 5.02 3.00
N CYS A 88 -3.78 5.79 3.02
CA CYS A 88 -3.71 7.21 3.33
C CYS A 88 -3.27 7.40 4.79
N HIS A 89 -2.28 8.25 5.01
CA HIS A 89 -1.68 8.53 6.31
C HIS A 89 -2.36 9.73 7.02
N ILE A 90 -3.56 10.08 6.58
CA ILE A 90 -4.49 10.94 7.31
C ILE A 90 -5.39 10.02 8.12
N GLU A 91 -5.23 10.04 9.45
CA GLU A 91 -5.88 9.09 10.36
C GLU A 91 -7.42 9.02 10.17
N PRO A 92 -8.16 10.15 10.06
CA PRO A 92 -9.59 10.08 9.75
C PRO A 92 -9.92 9.38 8.42
N HIS A 93 -9.06 9.51 7.40
CA HIS A 93 -9.29 8.88 6.09
C HIS A 93 -9.03 7.38 6.16
N LEU A 94 -7.98 6.96 6.88
CA LEU A 94 -7.73 5.55 7.17
C LEU A 94 -8.91 4.93 7.94
N HIS A 95 -9.42 5.62 8.96
CA HIS A 95 -10.59 5.19 9.73
C HIS A 95 -11.83 4.99 8.84
N MET A 96 -12.03 5.86 7.85
CA MET A 96 -13.10 5.73 6.85
C MET A 96 -12.82 4.70 5.74
N GLY A 97 -11.68 3.98 5.82
CA GLY A 97 -11.36 2.87 4.92
C GLY A 97 -10.47 3.21 3.73
N MET A 98 -9.81 4.37 3.72
CA MET A 98 -8.93 4.79 2.62
C MET A 98 -7.57 4.07 2.64
N GLY A 99 -7.57 2.80 2.24
CA GLY A 99 -6.37 1.98 2.11
C GLY A 99 -6.62 0.65 1.42
N VAL A 100 -5.53 -0.04 1.10
CA VAL A 100 -5.51 -1.41 0.56
C VAL A 100 -4.50 -2.25 1.32
N VAL A 101 -4.59 -3.57 1.13
CA VAL A 101 -3.67 -4.53 1.74
C VAL A 101 -3.01 -5.35 0.64
N PHE A 102 -1.68 -5.34 0.62
CA PHE A 102 -0.87 -6.20 -0.24
C PHE A 102 -0.40 -7.43 0.53
N ALA A 103 -0.33 -8.56 -0.14
CA ALA A 103 0.18 -9.80 0.41
C ALA A 103 1.09 -10.46 -0.61
N GLU A 104 2.29 -10.82 -0.18
CA GLU A 104 3.35 -11.37 -1.02
C GLU A 104 4.20 -12.37 -0.22
N GLY A 105 4.65 -13.43 -0.89
CA GLY A 105 5.52 -14.43 -0.26
C GLY A 105 4.98 -15.01 1.05
N VAL A 106 3.66 -15.04 1.29
CA VAL A 106 3.08 -15.38 2.61
C VAL A 106 3.51 -16.78 3.07
N GLN A 107 3.72 -17.71 2.13
CA GLN A 107 4.25 -19.05 2.39
C GLN A 107 5.69 -19.07 2.94
N HIS A 108 6.43 -17.96 2.82
CA HIS A 108 7.79 -17.78 3.32
C HIS A 108 7.84 -17.04 4.67
N VAL A 109 6.69 -16.64 5.23
CA VAL A 109 6.62 -16.02 6.55
C VAL A 109 7.05 -17.03 7.62
N ALA A 110 7.97 -16.59 8.49
CA ALA A 110 8.46 -17.40 9.60
C ALA A 110 7.37 -17.69 10.63
N LYS A 111 7.72 -18.42 11.69
CA LYS A 111 6.78 -18.75 12.77
C LYS A 111 6.21 -17.48 13.42
N ILE A 112 4.90 -17.32 13.32
CA ILE A 112 4.17 -16.18 13.91
C ILE A 112 4.09 -16.35 15.44
N PRO A 113 4.38 -15.31 16.24
CA PRO A 113 4.19 -15.34 17.70
C PRO A 113 2.75 -15.73 18.10
N LYS A 114 2.60 -16.48 19.19
CA LYS A 114 1.28 -17.02 19.63
C LYS A 114 0.29 -15.89 19.92
N GLU A 115 0.78 -14.81 20.50
CA GLU A 115 0.03 -13.62 20.88
C GLU A 115 -0.65 -13.01 19.64
N ALA A 116 0.05 -12.97 18.50
CA ALA A 116 -0.46 -12.43 17.24
C ALA A 116 -1.52 -13.33 16.56
N VAL A 117 -1.61 -14.61 16.92
CA VAL A 117 -2.59 -15.56 16.35
C VAL A 117 -3.68 -15.98 17.35
N SER A 118 -3.78 -15.27 18.47
CA SER A 118 -4.65 -15.63 19.60
C SER A 118 -6.09 -15.14 19.52
N CYS A 119 -6.47 -14.40 18.47
CA CYS A 119 -7.77 -13.75 18.33
C CYS A 119 -8.58 -14.28 17.14
N GLY A 120 -9.88 -13.96 17.07
CA GLY A 120 -10.72 -14.29 15.91
C GLY A 120 -10.74 -15.80 15.56
N VAL A 121 -10.64 -16.11 14.26
CA VAL A 121 -10.64 -17.50 13.77
C VAL A 121 -9.31 -18.20 14.08
N THR A 122 -8.18 -17.48 14.04
CA THR A 122 -6.87 -18.05 14.35
C THR A 122 -6.80 -18.49 15.81
N GLY A 123 -7.32 -17.69 16.75
CA GLY A 123 -7.43 -18.07 18.16
C GLY A 123 -8.27 -19.33 18.36
N LYS A 124 -9.45 -19.39 17.72
CA LYS A 124 -10.32 -20.59 17.76
C LYS A 124 -9.64 -21.84 17.20
N LYS A 125 -8.76 -21.70 16.19
CA LYS A 125 -8.12 -22.83 15.50
C LYS A 125 -6.82 -23.29 16.14
N PHE A 126 -6.03 -22.36 16.67
CA PHE A 126 -4.65 -22.61 17.10
C PHE A 126 -4.47 -22.56 18.62
N MET A 127 -5.42 -22.02 19.37
CA MET A 127 -5.32 -21.89 20.84
C MET A 127 -6.29 -22.81 21.60
N THR A 128 -7.28 -23.41 20.93
CA THR A 128 -8.24 -24.34 21.56
C THR A 128 -7.58 -25.72 21.74
N GLY A 129 -6.94 -25.91 22.89
CA GLY A 129 -6.30 -27.19 23.26
C GLY A 129 -5.10 -27.06 24.20
N SER A 130 -4.58 -25.85 24.45
CA SER A 130 -3.37 -25.65 25.27
C SER A 130 -3.61 -24.94 26.62
N HIS A 131 -4.86 -24.82 27.09
CA HIS A 131 -5.19 -24.23 28.40
C HIS A 131 -6.28 -25.01 29.16
N LEU A 132 -6.04 -26.32 29.38
CA LEU A 132 -6.69 -27.13 30.42
C LEU A 132 -5.64 -28.00 31.17
N GLY A 133 -4.53 -27.39 31.53
CA GLY A 133 -3.49 -27.96 32.39
C GLY A 133 -2.86 -26.87 33.23
#